data_AF-A0A959H1S7-F1
#
_entry.id   AF-A0A959H1S7-F1
#
_cell.length_a   1.000
_cell.length_b   1.000
_cell.length_c   1.000
_cell.angle_alpha   90.00
_cell.angle_beta   90.00
_cell.angle_gamma   90.00
#
_symmetry.space_group_name_H-M   'P 1'
#
loop_
_entity.id
_entity.type
_entity.pdbx_description
1 polymer ?
#
loop_
_entity_poly.entity_id
_entity_poly.type
_entity_poly.pdbx_seq_one_letter_code
_entity_poly.pdbx_strand_id
1 'polypeptide(L)'
;FRNLTIIGLKLGEVEWVKNFLDRHPPERICSTRYPAEVCNLNMAEYHFYLKQYDEAQEMLSYKLFENPVFSILSDVLLVKIYFETQNELLEFRMKALDQKVRRAKLSQGEKNRYLNFLRKLDKIVKYTWQPRNNKREKLIEEIKSTREIIAREWLLEKLEK
;
A
#
# COMPACT_ATOMS: atom_id res chain seq x y z
N PHE A 1 -2.02 6.37 15.86
CA PHE A 1 -1.21 6.96 14.77
C PHE A 1 -1.72 6.51 13.40
N ARG A 2 -1.27 5.37 12.82
CA ARG A 2 -1.64 4.96 11.45
C ARG A 2 -3.13 4.90 11.14
N ASN A 3 -3.94 4.29 12.01
CA ASN A 3 -5.38 4.17 11.73
C ASN A 3 -6.05 5.54 11.55
N LEU A 4 -5.66 6.53 12.36
CA LEU A 4 -6.16 7.90 12.24
C LEU A 4 -5.73 8.55 10.93
N THR A 5 -4.47 8.38 10.54
CA THR A 5 -3.96 8.83 9.23
C THR A 5 -4.76 8.23 8.09
N ILE A 6 -4.89 6.90 8.02
CA ILE A 6 -5.57 6.22 6.91
C ILE A 6 -7.07 6.55 6.86
N ILE A 7 -7.74 6.60 8.01
CA ILE A 7 -9.17 6.94 8.06
C ILE A 7 -9.37 8.40 7.63
N GLY A 8 -8.57 9.34 8.15
CA GLY A 8 -8.65 10.74 7.75
C GLY A 8 -8.45 10.94 6.25
N LEU A 9 -7.43 10.29 5.67
CA LEU A 9 -7.20 10.32 4.22
C LEU A 9 -8.40 9.74 3.45
N LYS A 10 -8.97 8.62 3.90
CA LYS A 10 -10.18 8.04 3.27
C LYS A 10 -11.39 8.96 3.32
N LEU A 11 -11.50 9.80 4.36
CA LEU A 11 -12.56 10.79 4.50
C LEU A 11 -12.29 12.10 3.73
N GLY A 12 -11.10 12.24 3.12
CA GLY A 12 -10.69 13.47 2.45
C GLY A 12 -10.19 14.58 3.37
N GLU A 13 -9.95 14.26 4.65
CA GLU A 13 -9.53 15.21 5.70
C GLU A 13 -8.02 15.50 5.62
N VAL A 14 -7.54 15.94 4.44
CA VAL A 14 -6.11 16.10 4.12
C VAL A 14 -5.41 17.08 5.08
N GLU A 15 -6.00 18.25 5.30
CA GLU A 15 -5.40 19.28 6.17
C GLU A 15 -5.32 18.80 7.62
N TRP A 16 -6.38 18.13 8.09
CA TRP A 16 -6.38 17.54 9.43
C TRP A 16 -5.29 16.47 9.57
N VAL A 17 -5.14 15.59 8.57
CA VAL A 17 -4.10 14.56 8.58
C VAL A 17 -2.71 15.18 8.60
N LYS A 18 -2.46 16.24 7.81
CA LYS A 18 -1.16 16.93 7.82
C LYS A 18 -0.85 17.49 9.21
N ASN A 19 -1.78 18.24 9.79
CA ASN A 19 -1.66 18.79 11.14
C ASN A 19 -1.46 17.69 12.19
N PHE A 20 -2.15 16.55 12.05
CA PHE A 20 -2.01 15.41 12.94
C PHE A 20 -0.60 14.82 12.86
N LEU A 21 -0.06 14.60 11.65
CA LEU A 21 1.29 14.05 11.46
C LEU A 21 2.36 15.00 12.01
N ASP A 22 2.23 16.31 11.77
CA ASP A 22 3.20 17.32 12.23
C ASP A 22 3.24 17.45 13.76
N ARG A 23 2.10 17.27 14.44
CA ARG A 23 2.00 17.35 15.91
C ARG A 23 2.41 16.06 16.63
N HIS A 24 2.72 15.01 15.88
CA HIS A 24 3.09 13.70 16.41
C HIS A 24 4.43 13.23 15.83
N PRO A 25 5.54 13.91 16.18
CA PRO A 25 6.87 13.51 15.75
C PRO A 25 7.28 12.17 16.38
N PRO A 26 8.36 11.52 15.90
CA PRO A 26 8.78 10.18 16.32
C PRO A 26 8.87 9.99 17.84
N GLU A 27 9.28 11.02 18.59
CA GLU A 27 9.43 10.99 20.04
C GLU A 27 8.11 10.72 20.79
N ARG A 28 6.97 10.95 20.14
CA ARG A 28 5.63 10.66 20.71
C ARG A 28 5.15 9.23 20.41
N ILE A 29 5.92 8.43 19.67
CA ILE A 29 5.59 7.04 19.33
C ILE A 29 6.39 6.09 20.24
N CYS A 30 5.78 5.66 21.35
CA CYS A 30 6.48 4.86 22.36
C CYS A 30 6.41 3.33 22.16
N SER A 31 5.70 2.84 21.14
CA SER A 31 5.39 1.40 20.98
C SER A 31 6.32 0.65 20.03
N THR A 32 7.43 1.25 19.60
CA THR A 32 8.39 0.62 18.69
C THR A 32 9.78 1.22 18.88
N ARG A 33 10.82 0.43 18.58
CA ARG A 33 12.20 0.92 18.47
C ARG A 33 12.46 1.76 17.21
N TYR A 34 11.50 1.78 16.28
CA TYR A 34 11.61 2.45 14.96
C TYR A 34 10.48 3.47 14.75
N PRO A 35 10.36 4.49 15.63
CA PRO A 35 9.26 5.44 15.54
C PRO A 35 9.37 6.35 14.31
N ALA A 36 10.58 6.67 13.87
CA ALA A 36 10.82 7.48 12.68
C ALA A 36 10.28 6.79 11.43
N GLU A 37 10.48 5.48 11.30
CA GLU A 37 10.01 4.69 10.17
C GLU A 37 8.48 4.55 10.17
N VAL A 38 7.85 4.52 11.35
CA VAL A 38 6.39 4.61 11.47
C VAL A 38 5.90 5.99 11.02
N CYS A 39 6.51 7.09 11.46
CA CYS A 39 6.18 8.44 11.00
C CYS A 39 6.33 8.56 9.48
N ASN A 40 7.48 8.14 8.95
CA ASN A 40 7.80 8.20 7.53
C ASN A 40 6.81 7.40 6.68
N LEU A 41 6.44 6.18 7.09
CA LEU A 41 5.42 5.41 6.37
C LEU A 41 4.07 6.15 6.30
N ASN A 42 3.68 6.85 7.37
CA ASN A 42 2.42 7.59 7.37
C ASN A 42 2.50 8.89 6.57
N MET A 43 3.65 9.56 6.54
CA MET A 43 3.89 10.66 5.60
C MET A 43 3.91 10.19 4.15
N ALA A 44 4.48 9.02 3.88
CA ALA A 44 4.43 8.42 2.55
C ALA A 44 2.99 8.15 2.09
N GLU A 45 2.13 7.63 2.98
CA GLU A 45 0.70 7.43 2.67
C GLU A 45 -0.02 8.76 2.40
N TYR A 46 0.33 9.82 3.14
CA TYR A 46 -0.18 11.18 2.90
C TYR A 46 0.21 11.71 1.51
N HIS A 47 1.50 11.68 1.17
CA HIS A 47 1.97 12.11 -0.15
C HIS A 47 1.40 11.25 -1.28
N PHE A 48 1.32 9.94 -1.08
CA PHE A 48 0.70 9.03 -2.04
C PHE A 48 -0.76 9.40 -2.31
N TYR A 49 -1.53 9.73 -1.27
CA TYR A 49 -2.93 10.16 -1.41
C TYR A 49 -3.04 11.43 -2.27
N LEU A 50 -2.09 12.36 -2.13
CA LEU A 50 -1.99 13.57 -2.93
C LEU A 50 -1.40 13.35 -4.33
N LYS A 51 -1.06 12.11 -4.69
CA LYS A 51 -0.36 11.74 -5.94
C LYS A 51 1.03 12.38 -6.07
N GLN A 52 1.63 12.74 -4.94
CA GLN A 52 3.01 13.21 -4.81
C GLN A 52 3.91 11.98 -4.66
N TYR A 53 4.14 11.30 -5.79
CA TYR A 53 4.74 9.96 -5.78
C TYR A 53 6.24 9.98 -5.46
N ASP A 54 6.95 11.01 -5.88
CA ASP A 54 8.38 11.16 -5.62
C ASP A 54 8.62 11.39 -4.13
N GLU A 55 7.87 12.33 -3.53
CA GLU A 55 7.91 12.62 -2.09
C GLU A 55 7.46 11.41 -1.26
N ALA A 56 6.44 10.68 -1.72
CA ALA A 56 6.01 9.45 -1.07
C ALA A 56 7.13 8.40 -1.08
N GLN A 57 7.86 8.28 -2.18
CA GLN A 57 8.95 7.31 -2.33
C GLN A 57 10.17 7.69 -1.49
N GLU A 58 10.54 8.97 -1.42
CA GLU A 58 11.63 9.47 -0.59
C GLU A 58 11.45 9.06 0.88
N MET A 59 10.23 9.23 1.40
CA MET A 59 9.87 8.82 2.77
C MET A 59 10.03 7.31 3.03
N LEU A 60 10.01 6.48 1.99
CA LEU A 60 10.15 5.01 2.13
C LEU A 60 11.60 4.52 2.08
N SER A 61 12.59 5.39 1.91
CA SER A 61 14.01 4.99 1.78
C SER A 61 14.61 4.44 3.09
N TYR A 62 14.07 4.82 4.25
CA TYR A 62 14.46 4.32 5.56
C TYR A 62 13.53 3.16 6.01
N LYS A 63 14.00 1.90 5.91
CA LYS A 63 13.14 0.69 6.03
C LYS A 63 13.38 -0.20 7.25
N LEU A 64 14.06 0.28 8.28
CA LEU A 64 14.24 -0.54 9.48
C LEU A 64 12.89 -0.67 10.20
N PHE A 65 12.34 -1.87 10.24
CA PHE A 65 11.09 -2.16 10.94
C PHE A 65 11.27 -3.38 11.83
N GLU A 66 10.96 -3.23 13.12
CA GLU A 66 10.83 -4.36 14.03
C GLU A 66 9.59 -5.20 13.69
N ASN A 67 8.48 -4.52 13.38
CA ASN A 67 7.22 -5.19 13.07
C ASN A 67 7.16 -5.53 11.57
N PRO A 68 7.01 -6.82 11.20
CA PRO A 68 6.96 -7.24 9.80
C PRO A 68 5.78 -6.62 9.05
N VAL A 69 4.68 -6.27 9.74
CA VAL A 69 3.51 -5.62 9.12
C VAL A 69 3.88 -4.27 8.53
N PHE A 70 4.57 -3.39 9.28
CA PHE A 70 4.97 -2.08 8.73
C PHE A 70 5.95 -2.22 7.58
N SER A 71 6.87 -3.18 7.69
CA SER A 71 7.80 -3.51 6.61
C SER A 71 7.10 -3.96 5.33
N ILE A 72 6.03 -4.76 5.45
CA ILE A 72 5.21 -5.19 4.31
C ILE A 72 4.36 -4.04 3.78
N LEU A 73 3.78 -3.21 4.65
CA LEU A 73 2.98 -2.05 4.23
C LEU A 73 3.80 -1.01 3.46
N SER A 74 5.04 -0.75 3.88
CA SER A 74 6.00 0.07 3.13
C SER A 74 6.23 -0.48 1.72
N ASP A 75 6.39 -1.80 1.60
CA ASP A 75 6.57 -2.44 0.30
C ASP A 75 5.29 -2.41 -0.55
N VAL A 76 4.11 -2.59 0.06
CA VAL A 76 2.81 -2.44 -0.63
C VAL A 76 2.67 -1.03 -1.19
N LEU A 77 3.01 -0.01 -0.40
CA LEU A 77 2.96 1.37 -0.85
C LEU A 77 3.93 1.62 -2.00
N LEU A 78 5.16 1.08 -1.94
CA LEU A 78 6.11 1.21 -3.03
C LEU A 78 5.64 0.50 -4.31
N VAL A 79 4.98 -0.67 -4.19
CA VAL A 79 4.33 -1.34 -5.33
C VAL A 79 3.25 -0.45 -5.96
N LYS A 80 2.41 0.20 -5.14
CA LYS A 80 1.40 1.13 -5.63
C LYS A 80 2.04 2.32 -6.34
N ILE A 81 3.08 2.92 -5.76
CA ILE A 81 3.84 4.02 -6.39
C ILE A 81 4.36 3.58 -7.76
N TYR A 82 5.06 2.44 -7.83
CA TYR A 82 5.63 1.92 -9.08
C TYR A 82 4.55 1.64 -10.13
N PHE A 83 3.36 1.22 -9.72
CA PHE A 83 2.23 1.07 -10.63
C PHE A 83 1.76 2.41 -11.19
N GLU A 84 1.57 3.43 -10.33
CA GLU A 84 1.07 4.74 -10.75
C GLU A 84 2.08 5.49 -11.64
N THR A 85 3.39 5.31 -11.38
CA THR A 85 4.47 5.95 -12.16
C THR A 85 4.94 5.11 -13.34
N GLN A 86 4.30 3.97 -13.64
CA GLN A 86 4.71 3.03 -14.70
C GLN A 86 6.19 2.62 -14.60
N ASN A 87 6.70 2.45 -13.38
CA ASN A 87 8.09 2.12 -13.14
C ASN A 87 8.41 0.69 -13.64
N GLU A 88 9.47 0.54 -14.42
CA GLU A 88 9.91 -0.74 -14.99
C GLU A 88 10.23 -1.81 -13.93
N LEU A 89 10.52 -1.40 -12.69
CA LEU A 89 10.84 -2.29 -11.58
C LEU A 89 9.60 -2.85 -10.87
N LEU A 90 8.38 -2.52 -11.32
CA LEU A 90 7.13 -2.98 -10.70
C LEU A 90 7.08 -4.50 -10.53
N GLU A 91 7.37 -5.27 -11.58
CA GLU A 91 7.28 -6.74 -11.52
C GLU A 91 8.29 -7.33 -10.55
N PHE A 92 9.53 -6.83 -10.57
CA PHE A 92 10.58 -7.25 -9.64
C PHE A 92 10.18 -6.93 -8.19
N ARG A 93 9.59 -5.76 -7.98
CA ARG A 93 9.13 -5.33 -6.67
C ARG A 93 7.97 -6.17 -6.14
N MET A 94 7.02 -6.52 -7.00
CA MET A 94 5.92 -7.42 -6.67
C MET A 94 6.42 -8.82 -6.29
N LYS A 95 7.39 -9.38 -7.05
CA LYS A 95 8.02 -10.68 -6.74
C LYS A 95 8.75 -10.65 -5.41
N ALA A 96 9.49 -9.58 -5.12
CA ALA A 96 10.17 -9.41 -3.84
C ALA A 96 9.18 -9.35 -2.67
N LEU A 97 8.06 -8.64 -2.85
CA LEU A 97 7.01 -8.55 -1.83
C LEU A 97 6.32 -9.91 -1.59
N ASP A 98 6.01 -10.67 -2.64
CA ASP A 98 5.46 -12.03 -2.52
C ASP A 98 6.36 -12.92 -1.63
N GLN A 99 7.67 -12.96 -1.93
CA GLN A 99 8.63 -13.75 -1.16
C GLN A 99 8.70 -13.30 0.30
N LYS A 100 8.73 -11.98 0.54
CA LYS A 100 8.76 -11.42 1.89
C LYS A 100 7.53 -11.80 2.69
N VAL A 101 6.33 -11.66 2.11
CA VAL A 101 5.06 -12.03 2.76
C VAL A 101 5.04 -13.52 3.12
N ARG A 102 5.50 -14.40 2.23
CA ARG A 102 5.54 -15.84 2.50
C ARG A 102 6.43 -16.19 3.71
N ARG A 103 7.58 -15.52 3.84
CA ARG A 103 8.55 -15.73 4.92
C ARG A 103 8.19 -14.99 6.21
N ALA A 104 7.30 -14.00 6.17
CA ALA A 104 6.94 -13.22 7.33
C ALA A 104 6.28 -14.08 8.43
N LYS A 105 6.57 -13.73 9.69
CA LYS A 105 5.95 -14.34 10.88
C LYS A 105 4.54 -13.76 11.09
N LEU A 106 3.64 -14.08 10.17
CA LEU A 106 2.23 -13.68 10.15
C LEU A 106 1.33 -14.92 10.06
N SER A 107 0.09 -14.81 10.52
CA SER A 107 -0.92 -15.85 10.31
C SER A 107 -1.20 -16.03 8.82
N GLN A 108 -1.75 -17.19 8.44
CA GLN A 108 -2.07 -17.47 7.05
C GLN A 108 -3.07 -16.45 6.48
N GLY A 109 -4.08 -16.06 7.28
CA GLY A 109 -5.08 -15.06 6.87
C GLY A 109 -4.48 -13.67 6.64
N GLU A 110 -3.52 -13.26 7.47
CA GLU A 110 -2.78 -12.00 7.26
C GLU A 110 -1.93 -12.06 5.98
N LYS A 111 -1.22 -13.17 5.74
CA LYS A 111 -0.45 -13.36 4.51
C LYS A 111 -1.35 -13.29 3.28
N ASN A 112 -2.51 -13.95 3.34
CA ASN A 112 -3.48 -13.97 2.25
C ASN A 112 -3.91 -12.57 1.82
N ARG A 113 -4.02 -11.60 2.74
CA ARG A 113 -4.36 -10.19 2.40
C ARG A 113 -3.43 -9.60 1.35
N TYR A 114 -2.12 -9.79 1.53
CA TYR A 114 -1.10 -9.26 0.64
C TYR A 114 -0.92 -10.13 -0.61
N LEU A 115 -0.96 -11.46 -0.46
CA LEU A 115 -0.85 -12.38 -1.60
C LEU A 115 -2.05 -12.28 -2.56
N ASN A 116 -3.26 -12.04 -2.05
CA ASN A 116 -4.43 -11.74 -2.87
C ASN A 116 -4.23 -10.42 -3.60
N PHE A 117 -3.80 -9.36 -2.91
CA PHE A 117 -3.49 -8.07 -3.54
C PHE A 117 -2.51 -8.22 -4.71
N LEU A 118 -1.37 -8.88 -4.52
CA LEU A 118 -0.37 -9.11 -5.57
C LEU A 118 -0.93 -9.89 -6.77
N ARG A 119 -1.70 -10.96 -6.52
CA ARG A 119 -2.34 -11.75 -7.57
C ARG A 119 -3.36 -10.94 -8.37
N LYS A 120 -4.13 -10.08 -7.72
CA LYS A 120 -5.10 -9.22 -8.41
C LYS A 120 -4.39 -8.12 -9.19
N LEU A 121 -3.37 -7.48 -8.62
CA LEU A 121 -2.57 -6.47 -9.30
C LEU A 121 -1.87 -7.03 -10.55
N ASP A 122 -1.32 -8.25 -10.49
CA ASP A 122 -0.72 -8.91 -11.66
C ASP A 122 -1.72 -9.09 -12.80
N LYS A 123 -2.97 -9.46 -12.48
CA LYS A 123 -4.06 -9.50 -13.47
C LYS A 123 -4.37 -8.11 -14.02
N ILE A 124 -4.43 -7.08 -13.17
CA ILE A 124 -4.67 -5.69 -13.61
C ILE A 124 -3.59 -5.27 -14.60
N VAL A 125 -2.30 -5.41 -14.27
CA VAL A 125 -1.16 -5.06 -15.14
C VAL A 125 -1.28 -5.73 -16.51
N LYS A 126 -1.68 -7.00 -16.55
CA LYS A 126 -1.89 -7.75 -17.80
C LYS A 126 -3.11 -7.26 -18.61
N TYR A 127 -4.14 -6.76 -17.94
CA TYR A 127 -5.37 -6.29 -18.58
C TYR A 127 -5.36 -4.81 -18.95
N THR A 128 -4.51 -3.98 -18.34
CA THR A 128 -4.38 -2.55 -18.67
C THR A 128 -4.10 -2.31 -20.16
N TRP A 129 -3.41 -3.25 -20.81
CA TRP A 129 -3.08 -3.18 -22.24
C TRP A 129 -4.18 -3.73 -23.17
N GLN A 130 -5.31 -4.20 -22.62
CA GLN A 130 -6.39 -4.81 -23.39
C GLN A 130 -7.66 -3.95 -23.35
N PRO A 131 -8.45 -3.87 -24.44
CA PRO A 131 -9.76 -3.24 -24.41
C PRO A 131 -10.64 -3.81 -23.30
N ARG A 132 -11.57 -2.99 -22.77
CA ARG A 132 -12.58 -3.47 -21.80
C ARG A 132 -13.20 -4.76 -22.32
N ASN A 133 -13.05 -5.83 -21.55
CA ASN A 133 -13.50 -7.15 -21.90
C ASN A 133 -14.15 -7.81 -20.67
N ASN A 134 -14.86 -8.92 -20.90
CA ASN A 134 -15.49 -9.73 -19.87
C ASN A 134 -14.51 -10.17 -18.75
N LYS A 135 -13.19 -10.25 -19.04
CA LYS A 135 -12.19 -10.59 -18.00
C LYS A 135 -12.03 -9.47 -16.96
N ARG A 136 -12.17 -8.20 -17.35
CA ARG A 136 -12.12 -7.05 -16.44
C ARG A 136 -13.30 -7.06 -15.47
N GLU A 137 -14.50 -7.31 -15.96
CA GLU A 137 -15.72 -7.41 -15.15
C GLU A 137 -15.64 -8.57 -14.15
N LYS A 138 -15.19 -9.74 -14.60
CA LYS A 138 -14.93 -10.88 -13.72
C LYS A 138 -13.91 -10.55 -12.64
N LEU A 139 -12.86 -9.81 -12.97
CA LEU A 139 -11.84 -9.41 -12.00
C LEU A 139 -12.40 -8.45 -10.94
N ILE A 140 -13.29 -7.53 -11.32
CA ILE A 140 -13.99 -6.63 -10.38
C ILE A 140 -14.79 -7.46 -9.37
N GLU A 141 -15.58 -8.43 -9.84
CA GLU A 141 -16.38 -9.30 -8.95
C GLU A 141 -15.51 -10.22 -8.08
N GLU A 142 -14.41 -10.74 -8.63
CA GLU A 142 -13.40 -11.46 -7.84
C GLU A 142 -12.82 -10.58 -6.73
N ILE A 143 -12.49 -9.31 -7.03
CA ILE A 143 -11.94 -8.39 -6.03
C ILE A 143 -12.98 -8.08 -4.97
N LYS A 144 -14.25 -7.84 -5.31
CA LYS A 144 -15.32 -7.58 -4.33
C LYS A 144 -15.58 -8.77 -3.39
N SER A 145 -15.60 -9.99 -3.94
CA SER A 145 -15.89 -11.23 -3.19
C SER A 145 -14.70 -11.76 -2.37
N THR A 146 -13.46 -11.37 -2.68
CA THR A 146 -12.28 -11.84 -1.94
C THR A 146 -12.30 -11.29 -0.51
N ARG A 147 -12.47 -12.14 0.52
CA ARG A 147 -12.55 -11.71 1.93
C ARG A 147 -11.27 -11.01 2.41
N GLU A 148 -10.12 -11.63 2.22
CA GLU A 148 -8.83 -11.19 2.75
C GLU A 148 -8.02 -10.49 1.65
N ILE A 149 -8.24 -9.18 1.46
CA ILE A 149 -7.46 -8.39 0.49
C ILE A 149 -7.21 -6.99 1.02
N ILE A 150 -5.96 -6.53 0.89
CA ILE A 150 -5.58 -5.15 1.22
C ILE A 150 -5.79 -4.25 -0.01
N ALA A 151 -6.01 -2.95 0.24
CA ALA A 151 -6.13 -1.93 -0.80
C ALA A 151 -7.22 -2.24 -1.85
N ARG A 152 -8.34 -2.82 -1.41
CA ARG A 152 -9.46 -3.23 -2.26
C ARG A 152 -9.97 -2.05 -3.09
N GLU A 153 -10.24 -0.93 -2.43
CA GLU A 153 -10.80 0.26 -3.06
C GLU A 153 -9.86 0.81 -4.13
N TRP A 154 -8.55 0.83 -3.86
CA TRP A 154 -7.55 1.25 -4.83
C TRP A 154 -7.47 0.30 -6.04
N LEU A 155 -7.52 -1.02 -5.83
CA LEU A 155 -7.56 -1.99 -6.94
C LEU A 155 -8.80 -1.81 -7.84
N LEU A 156 -9.95 -1.53 -7.23
CA LEU A 156 -11.19 -1.26 -7.96
C LEU A 156 -11.08 0.06 -8.75
N GLU A 157 -10.53 1.12 -8.16
CA GLU A 157 -10.28 2.39 -8.85
C GLU A 157 -9.40 2.19 -10.09
N LYS A 158 -8.34 1.36 -10.01
CA LYS A 158 -7.48 1.04 -11.18
C LYS A 158 -8.25 0.28 -12.27
N LEU A 159 -9.34 -0.40 -11.90
CA LEU A 159 -10.20 -1.14 -12.82
C LEU A 159 -11.42 -0.35 -13.32
N GLU A 160 -11.59 0.91 -12.93
CA GLU A 160 -12.61 1.79 -13.50
C GLU A 160 -12.07 2.69 -14.63
N LYS A 161 -10.81 3.09 -14.53
CA LYS A 161 -10.06 3.85 -15.56
C LYS A 161 -9.80 3.01 -16.80
#